data_AF-A0A4V2BDU7-F1
#
_entry.id   AF-A0A4V2BDU7-F1
#
_cell.length_a   1.000
_cell.length_b   1.000
_cell.length_c   1.000
_cell.angle_alpha   90.00
_cell.angle_beta   90.00
_cell.angle_gamma   90.00
#
_symmetry.space_group_name_H-M   'P 1'
#
loop_
_entity.id
_entity.type
_entity.pdbx_description
1 polymer ?
#
loop_
_entity_poly.entity_id
_entity_poly.type
_entity_poly.pdbx_seq_one_letter_code
_entity_poly.pdbx_strand_id
1 'polypeptide(L)'
;MLFVVIGQSAFAADKPIDYQTLDFSLTLSKLRAGNHDSSGVNEYYFQTKLYGLPVLKEEIKKPFPERKKNEADLGKFAEIKIDSLKYWVPEKKPIGTQLLVTGDKIRSLIAETMRINTVPENETSLKVLVEMFEMNKKFGWLGEDTKVGEATFDVIPESLPHAAKIENKTLTITDAQGTLVELKLEFKSIENKAPKP
;
A
#
# COMPACT_ATOMS: atom_id res chain seq x y z
N MET A 1 35.80 -34.05 35.31
CA MET A 1 35.60 -32.63 34.92
C MET A 1 34.66 -32.63 33.73
N LEU A 2 33.42 -32.16 33.92
CA LEU A 2 32.41 -32.09 32.87
C LEU A 2 32.36 -30.63 32.39
N PHE A 3 32.81 -30.38 31.16
CA PHE A 3 32.64 -29.08 30.51
C PHE A 3 31.22 -29.01 29.95
N VAL A 4 30.34 -28.31 30.64
CA VAL A 4 29.06 -27.88 30.07
C VAL A 4 29.34 -26.57 29.33
N VAL A 5 29.50 -26.67 28.01
CA VAL A 5 29.45 -25.50 27.12
C VAL A 5 27.97 -25.15 26.99
N ILE A 6 27.51 -24.20 27.81
CA ILE A 6 26.22 -23.55 27.60
C ILE A 6 26.41 -22.68 26.36
N GLY A 7 26.08 -23.24 25.20
CA GLY A 7 25.90 -22.49 23.97
C GLY A 7 24.82 -21.45 24.23
N GLN A 8 25.23 -20.22 24.50
CA GLN A 8 24.39 -19.06 24.30
C GLN A 8 24.10 -19.01 22.79
N SER A 9 23.04 -19.70 22.38
CA SER A 9 22.30 -19.31 21.20
C SER A 9 21.79 -17.91 21.49
N ALA A 10 22.59 -16.91 21.16
CA ALA A 10 22.14 -15.56 21.02
C ALA A 10 21.01 -15.62 19.99
N PHE A 11 19.78 -15.75 20.48
CA PHE A 11 18.61 -15.27 19.76
C PHE A 11 19.00 -13.86 19.37
N ALA A 12 19.26 -13.65 18.07
CA ALA A 12 19.34 -12.31 17.53
C ALA A 12 18.03 -11.67 17.94
N ALA A 13 18.06 -10.85 19.00
CA ALA A 13 16.93 -10.02 19.34
C ALA A 13 16.62 -9.27 18.05
N ASP A 14 15.47 -9.57 17.45
CA ASP A 14 15.01 -8.90 16.23
C ASP A 14 15.21 -7.42 16.47
N LYS A 15 16.08 -6.79 15.68
CA LYS A 15 16.34 -5.36 15.84
C LYS A 15 15.00 -4.65 15.70
N PRO A 16 14.69 -3.67 16.57
CA PRO A 16 13.45 -2.91 16.46
C PRO A 16 13.34 -2.28 15.06
N ILE A 17 12.12 -2.18 14.55
CA ILE A 17 11.87 -1.65 13.21
C ILE A 17 12.24 -0.17 13.20
N ASP A 18 13.11 0.23 12.26
CA ASP A 18 13.46 1.64 12.07
C ASP A 18 12.41 2.33 11.19
N TYR A 19 11.35 2.85 11.82
CA TYR A 19 10.26 3.55 11.15
C TYR A 19 10.69 4.80 10.38
N GLN A 20 11.82 5.43 10.72
CA GLN A 20 12.29 6.63 10.01
C GLN A 20 12.66 6.33 8.55
N THR A 21 12.99 5.07 8.26
CA THR A 21 13.35 4.63 6.91
C THR A 21 12.15 4.23 6.05
N LEU A 22 10.95 4.20 6.64
CA LEU A 22 9.72 3.70 6.01
C LEU A 22 8.86 4.79 5.37
N ASP A 23 9.37 6.02 5.29
CA ASP A 23 8.77 7.06 4.47
C ASP A 23 8.72 6.61 3.00
N PHE A 24 7.52 6.59 2.41
CA PHE A 24 7.34 6.24 1.00
C PHE A 24 6.32 7.12 0.29
N SER A 25 6.50 7.27 -1.02
CA SER A 25 5.55 7.92 -1.92
C SER A 25 4.94 6.92 -2.89
N LEU A 26 3.65 7.09 -3.17
CA LEU A 26 2.94 6.44 -4.27
C LEU A 26 2.67 7.49 -5.34
N THR A 27 3.33 7.35 -6.48
CA THR A 27 3.26 8.30 -7.59
C THR A 27 2.56 7.68 -8.78
N LEU A 28 1.50 8.32 -9.29
CA LEU A 28 0.86 7.90 -10.53
C LEU A 28 1.80 8.13 -11.71
N SER A 29 2.38 7.07 -12.26
CA SER A 29 3.34 7.15 -13.37
C SER A 29 2.71 6.93 -14.73
N LYS A 30 1.60 6.19 -14.79
CA LYS A 30 0.90 5.91 -16.05
C LYS A 30 -0.58 5.66 -15.80
N LEU A 31 -1.39 6.17 -16.71
CA LEU A 31 -2.83 5.93 -16.73
C LEU A 31 -3.32 5.76 -18.17
N ARG A 32 -3.97 4.64 -18.39
CA ARG A 32 -4.88 4.40 -19.50
C ARG A 32 -6.23 4.05 -18.89
N ALA A 33 -7.25 4.82 -19.22
CA ALA A 33 -8.61 4.51 -18.83
C ALA A 33 -9.21 3.40 -19.70
N GLY A 34 -9.95 2.49 -19.06
CA GLY A 34 -10.80 1.52 -19.72
C GLY A 34 -12.15 2.13 -20.14
N ASN A 35 -12.99 1.32 -20.79
CA ASN A 35 -14.33 1.71 -21.22
C ASN A 35 -15.40 1.33 -20.17
N HIS A 36 -15.40 2.04 -19.05
CA HIS A 36 -16.32 1.78 -17.92
C HIS A 36 -17.67 2.48 -18.07
N ASP A 37 -17.67 3.69 -18.63
CA ASP A 37 -18.87 4.44 -18.94
C ASP A 37 -19.13 4.52 -20.46
N SER A 38 -20.29 4.02 -20.88
CA SER A 38 -20.76 4.08 -22.27
C SER A 38 -21.04 5.51 -22.77
N SER A 39 -21.15 6.49 -21.87
CA SER A 39 -21.23 7.92 -22.19
C SER A 39 -19.89 8.50 -22.67
N GLY A 40 -18.78 7.82 -22.38
CA GLY A 40 -17.42 8.22 -22.77
C GLY A 40 -16.77 9.28 -21.86
N VAL A 41 -17.50 9.82 -20.88
CA VAL A 41 -16.92 10.60 -19.78
C VAL A 41 -16.48 9.60 -18.70
N ASN A 42 -15.33 9.73 -18.07
CA ASN A 42 -14.95 8.89 -16.91
C ASN A 42 -14.33 9.76 -15.82
N GLU A 43 -14.65 9.48 -14.57
CA GLU A 43 -14.06 10.18 -13.42
C GLU A 43 -13.46 9.13 -12.49
N TYR A 44 -12.19 9.25 -12.12
CA TYR A 44 -11.48 8.26 -11.31
C TYR A 44 -10.83 8.90 -10.09
N TYR A 45 -10.63 8.13 -9.03
CA TYR A 45 -9.73 8.47 -7.93
C TYR A 45 -9.07 7.22 -7.37
N PHE A 46 -8.02 7.43 -6.59
CA PHE A 46 -7.35 6.37 -5.85
C PHE A 46 -7.59 6.54 -4.36
N GLN A 47 -7.92 5.46 -3.68
CA GLN A 47 -7.99 5.40 -2.22
C GLN A 47 -6.86 4.50 -1.72
N THR A 48 -6.11 4.95 -0.72
CA THR A 48 -5.05 4.14 -0.11
C THR A 48 -5.37 3.86 1.34
N LYS A 49 -5.21 2.61 1.75
CA LYS A 49 -5.45 2.15 3.11
C LYS A 49 -4.24 1.39 3.63
N LEU A 50 -3.92 1.63 4.89
CA LEU A 50 -2.92 0.88 5.64
C LEU A 50 -3.61 -0.12 6.56
N TYR A 51 -3.13 -1.36 6.57
CA TYR A 51 -3.66 -2.43 7.40
C TYR A 51 -2.55 -3.00 8.30
N GLY A 52 -2.68 -2.76 9.60
CA GLY A 52 -1.85 -3.41 10.61
C GLY A 52 -2.47 -4.74 11.01
N LEU A 53 -1.74 -5.84 10.84
CA LEU A 53 -2.22 -7.20 11.07
C LEU A 53 -1.39 -7.88 12.16
N PRO A 54 -2.01 -8.64 13.07
CA PRO A 54 -1.28 -9.50 13.99
C PRO A 54 -0.86 -10.80 13.29
N VAL A 55 0.40 -11.19 13.44
CA VAL A 55 0.98 -12.40 12.84
C VAL A 55 0.70 -13.60 13.76
N LEU A 56 -0.57 -14.00 13.82
CA LEU A 56 -1.02 -15.16 14.59
C LEU A 56 -1.26 -16.35 13.66
N LYS A 57 -0.81 -17.56 14.06
CA LYS A 57 -0.94 -18.79 13.24
C LYS A 57 -2.36 -19.08 12.76
N GLU A 58 -3.36 -18.70 13.54
CA GLU A 58 -4.79 -18.88 13.21
C GLU A 58 -5.30 -17.79 12.26
N GLU A 59 -4.80 -16.55 12.36
CA GLU A 59 -5.22 -15.42 11.54
C GLU A 59 -4.59 -15.45 10.14
N ILE A 60 -3.32 -15.84 10.03
CA ILE A 60 -2.59 -15.91 8.75
C ILE A 60 -3.24 -16.91 7.78
N LYS A 61 -3.99 -17.89 8.28
CA LYS A 61 -4.70 -18.87 7.44
C LYS A 61 -6.03 -18.35 6.90
N LYS A 62 -6.60 -17.29 7.50
CA LYS A 62 -7.89 -16.74 7.09
C LYS A 62 -7.73 -15.90 5.82
N PRO A 63 -8.78 -15.79 4.99
CA PRO A 63 -8.86 -14.78 3.95
C PRO A 63 -8.71 -13.37 4.52
N PHE A 64 -8.03 -12.47 3.79
CA PHE A 64 -7.77 -11.10 4.25
C PHE A 64 -9.01 -10.32 4.75
N PRO A 65 -10.21 -10.45 4.15
CA PRO A 65 -11.42 -9.81 4.66
C PRO A 65 -11.79 -10.23 6.09
N GLU A 66 -11.53 -11.49 6.46
CA GLU A 66 -11.93 -12.11 7.74
C GLU A 66 -10.87 -11.99 8.84
N ARG A 67 -9.67 -11.49 8.50
CA ARG A 67 -8.58 -11.32 9.46
C ARG A 67 -8.86 -10.18 10.43
N LYS A 68 -8.38 -10.34 11.67
CA LYS A 68 -8.20 -9.22 12.60
C LYS A 68 -7.24 -8.21 11.97
N LYS A 69 -7.67 -6.96 11.89
CA LYS A 69 -6.90 -5.87 11.29
C LYS A 69 -7.30 -4.54 11.87
N ASN A 70 -6.33 -3.64 11.96
CA ASN A 70 -6.58 -2.23 12.19
C ASN A 70 -6.34 -1.49 10.88
N GLU A 71 -7.22 -0.54 10.57
CA GLU A 71 -7.21 0.22 9.33
C GLU A 71 -6.88 1.68 9.62
N ALA A 72 -5.99 2.26 8.82
CA ALA A 72 -5.83 3.70 8.70
C ALA A 72 -6.10 4.10 7.25
N ASP A 73 -7.18 4.87 7.03
CA ASP A 73 -7.50 5.45 5.72
C ASP A 73 -6.61 6.66 5.47
N LEU A 74 -5.88 6.66 4.35
CA LEU A 74 -5.00 7.75 3.94
C LEU A 74 -5.71 8.77 3.04
N GLY A 75 -6.98 8.54 2.73
CA GLY A 75 -7.81 9.42 1.91
C GLY A 75 -7.70 9.15 0.41
N LYS A 76 -8.30 10.07 -0.34
CA LYS A 76 -8.33 10.05 -1.81
C LYS A 76 -7.14 10.83 -2.38
N PHE A 77 -6.54 10.34 -3.46
CA PHE A 77 -5.55 11.09 -4.23
C PHE A 77 -5.72 10.85 -5.73
N ALA A 78 -5.12 11.74 -6.54
CA ALA A 78 -5.17 11.72 -8.00
C ALA A 78 -6.61 11.59 -8.53
N GLU A 79 -7.44 12.62 -8.31
CA GLU A 79 -8.76 12.72 -8.92
C GLU A 79 -8.61 13.09 -10.41
N ILE A 80 -9.19 12.27 -11.29
CA ILE A 80 -8.94 12.31 -12.72
C ILE A 80 -10.26 12.40 -13.45
N LYS A 81 -10.46 13.50 -14.17
CA LYS A 81 -11.61 13.67 -15.04
C LYS A 81 -11.25 13.50 -16.51
N ILE A 82 -12.00 12.66 -17.20
CA ILE A 82 -11.87 12.33 -18.62
C ILE A 82 -13.16 12.71 -19.30
N ASP A 83 -13.19 13.85 -20.00
CA ASP A 83 -14.43 14.34 -20.63
C ASP A 83 -14.79 13.55 -21.91
N SER A 84 -13.82 12.88 -22.53
CA SER A 84 -14.07 11.99 -23.66
C SER A 84 -12.90 11.03 -23.88
N LEU A 85 -13.17 9.72 -23.86
CA LEU A 85 -12.18 8.69 -24.24
C LEU A 85 -11.74 8.83 -25.70
N LYS A 86 -12.61 9.31 -26.60
CA LYS A 86 -12.32 9.44 -28.04
C LYS A 86 -11.16 10.39 -28.34
N TYR A 87 -10.99 11.42 -27.51
CA TYR A 87 -9.95 12.45 -27.67
C TYR A 87 -8.92 12.39 -26.54
N TRP A 88 -8.91 11.33 -25.75
CA TRP A 88 -8.01 11.16 -24.63
C TRP A 88 -6.59 10.87 -25.11
N VAL A 89 -5.63 11.67 -24.63
CA VAL A 89 -4.20 11.43 -24.81
C VAL A 89 -3.58 11.26 -23.43
N PRO A 90 -2.95 10.11 -23.12
CA PRO A 90 -2.36 9.83 -21.80
C PRO A 90 -1.36 10.88 -21.30
N GLU A 91 -0.68 11.56 -22.22
CA GLU A 91 0.44 12.47 -21.95
C GLU A 91 0.04 13.83 -21.36
N LYS A 92 -1.26 14.17 -21.29
CA LYS A 92 -1.75 15.52 -20.88
C LYS A 92 -2.46 15.58 -19.52
N LYS A 93 -2.50 14.50 -18.75
CA LYS A 93 -3.31 14.33 -17.53
C LYS A 93 -2.42 13.74 -16.39
N PRO A 94 -2.86 13.63 -15.11
CA PRO A 94 -2.12 13.99 -13.88
C PRO A 94 -1.01 13.01 -13.44
N ILE A 95 -0.18 12.56 -14.38
CA ILE A 95 1.07 11.84 -14.14
C ILE A 95 1.94 12.70 -13.23
N GLY A 96 2.47 12.10 -12.16
CA GLY A 96 3.26 12.79 -11.13
C GLY A 96 2.48 13.19 -9.87
N THR A 97 1.16 12.95 -9.82
CA THR A 97 0.42 13.10 -8.56
C THR A 97 0.90 12.06 -7.54
N GLN A 98 1.19 12.50 -6.33
CA GLN A 98 1.82 11.67 -5.30
C GLN A 98 1.01 11.66 -4.00
N LEU A 99 0.95 10.50 -3.35
CA LEU A 99 0.57 10.37 -1.95
C LEU A 99 1.83 10.06 -1.13
N LEU A 100 2.10 10.88 -0.11
CA LEU A 100 3.20 10.65 0.82
C LEU A 100 2.69 9.96 2.09
N VAL A 101 3.34 8.86 2.46
CA VAL A 101 3.13 8.15 3.71
C VAL A 101 4.40 8.25 4.54
N THR A 102 4.25 8.70 5.79
CA THR A 102 5.37 8.86 6.71
C THR A 102 5.51 7.65 7.64
N GLY A 103 6.74 7.38 8.05
CA GLY A 103 7.07 6.38 9.05
C GLY A 103 6.30 6.55 10.36
N ASP A 104 5.99 7.78 10.77
CA ASP A 104 5.20 8.06 11.98
C ASP A 104 3.77 7.54 11.87
N LYS A 105 3.14 7.63 10.70
CA LYS A 105 1.80 7.05 10.47
C LYS A 105 1.86 5.52 10.58
N ILE A 106 2.87 4.91 9.97
CA ILE A 106 3.10 3.46 10.04
C ILE A 106 3.32 3.02 11.48
N ARG A 107 4.20 3.72 12.22
CA ARG A 107 4.49 3.47 13.62
C ARG A 107 3.23 3.56 14.48
N SER A 108 2.40 4.58 14.26
CA SER A 108 1.16 4.77 15.01
C SER A 108 0.20 3.60 14.81
N LEU A 109 0.02 3.15 13.56
CA LEU A 109 -0.83 2.00 13.25
C LEU A 109 -0.28 0.69 13.84
N ILE A 110 1.03 0.46 13.76
CA ILE A 110 1.65 -0.72 14.36
C ILE A 110 1.50 -0.73 15.88
N ALA A 111 1.74 0.40 16.54
CA ALA A 111 1.54 0.53 17.98
C ALA A 111 0.09 0.26 18.38
N GLU A 112 -0.88 0.71 17.57
CA GLU A 112 -2.29 0.41 17.78
C GLU A 112 -2.60 -1.09 17.58
N THR A 113 -2.02 -1.73 16.56
CA THR A 113 -2.13 -3.18 16.32
C THR A 113 -1.57 -4.01 17.46
N MET A 114 -0.38 -3.64 17.98
CA MET A 114 0.20 -4.27 19.15
C MET A 114 -0.73 -4.15 20.36
N ARG A 115 -1.26 -2.94 20.62
CA ARG A 115 -2.12 -2.67 21.78
C ARG A 115 -3.44 -3.43 21.72
N ILE A 116 -4.13 -3.40 20.57
CA ILE A 116 -5.46 -4.02 20.42
C ILE A 116 -5.37 -5.54 20.41
N ASN A 117 -4.34 -6.11 19.75
CA ASN A 117 -4.23 -7.55 19.58
C ASN A 117 -3.31 -8.22 20.61
N THR A 118 -2.69 -7.43 21.50
CA THR A 118 -1.77 -7.91 22.55
C THR A 118 -0.61 -8.74 21.97
N VAL A 119 0.01 -8.23 20.90
CA VAL A 119 1.16 -8.86 20.22
C VAL A 119 2.38 -7.93 20.24
N PRO A 120 3.61 -8.47 20.29
CA PRO A 120 4.83 -7.67 20.17
C PRO A 120 5.04 -7.13 18.74
N GLU A 121 5.97 -6.18 18.57
CA GLU A 121 6.27 -5.54 17.28
C GLU A 121 6.70 -6.55 16.21
N ASN A 122 7.51 -7.54 16.59
CA ASN A 122 7.97 -8.60 15.69
C ASN A 122 6.87 -9.62 15.32
N GLU A 123 5.67 -9.51 15.89
CA GLU A 123 4.48 -10.27 15.51
C GLU A 123 3.41 -9.36 14.87
N THR A 124 3.83 -8.23 14.30
CA THR A 124 2.97 -7.36 13.51
C THR A 124 3.42 -7.30 12.06
N SER A 125 2.46 -7.17 11.14
CA SER A 125 2.72 -6.93 9.73
C SER A 125 1.94 -5.71 9.26
N LEU A 126 2.41 -5.11 8.17
CA LEU A 126 1.80 -3.95 7.54
C LEU A 126 1.59 -4.24 6.07
N LYS A 127 0.32 -4.27 5.68
CA LYS A 127 -0.11 -4.34 4.27
C LYS A 127 -0.69 -3.00 3.85
N VAL A 128 -0.33 -2.56 2.66
CA VAL A 128 -0.90 -1.38 2.00
C VAL A 128 -1.78 -1.85 0.87
N LEU A 129 -2.97 -1.28 0.78
CA LEU A 129 -3.93 -1.50 -0.28
C LEU A 129 -4.16 -0.16 -1.00
N VAL A 130 -4.03 -0.19 -2.32
CA VAL A 130 -4.37 0.93 -3.20
C VAL A 130 -5.51 0.48 -4.11
N GLU A 131 -6.64 1.17 -4.03
CA GLU A 131 -7.83 0.88 -4.82
C GLU A 131 -8.06 2.03 -5.80
N MET A 132 -8.38 1.68 -7.04
CA MET A 132 -8.86 2.62 -8.04
C MET A 132 -10.38 2.52 -8.10
N PHE A 133 -11.04 3.67 -8.01
CA PHE A 133 -12.48 3.80 -8.14
C PHE A 133 -12.84 4.67 -9.33
N GLU A 134 -13.93 4.31 -9.99
CA GLU A 134 -14.67 5.18 -10.90
C GLU A 134 -15.78 5.89 -10.11
N MET A 135 -15.79 7.21 -10.17
CA MET A 135 -16.81 8.03 -9.52
C MET A 135 -18.15 7.88 -10.22
N ASN A 136 -19.18 7.62 -9.42
CA ASN A 136 -20.54 7.58 -9.94
C ASN A 136 -21.07 8.99 -10.20
N LYS A 137 -21.55 9.25 -11.42
CA LYS A 137 -22.08 10.56 -11.82
C LYS A 137 -23.58 10.73 -11.56
N LYS A 138 -24.26 9.71 -11.02
CA LYS A 138 -25.69 9.80 -10.71
C LYS A 138 -25.89 10.76 -9.54
N PHE A 139 -26.45 11.93 -9.84
CA PHE A 139 -26.81 12.97 -8.87
C PHE A 139 -27.82 12.43 -7.84
N GLY A 140 -27.45 12.48 -6.55
CA GLY A 140 -28.36 12.25 -5.43
C GLY A 140 -28.45 10.79 -4.96
N TRP A 141 -27.63 10.45 -3.95
CA TRP A 141 -27.87 9.41 -2.93
C TRP A 141 -27.98 7.93 -3.35
N LEU A 142 -27.91 7.57 -4.64
CA LEU A 142 -28.12 6.16 -5.09
C LEU A 142 -26.98 5.57 -5.93
N GLY A 143 -25.91 6.32 -6.18
CA GLY A 143 -24.75 5.84 -6.92
C GLY A 143 -23.59 5.51 -6.00
N GLU A 144 -23.25 4.22 -5.84
CA GLU A 144 -21.97 3.83 -5.27
C GLU A 144 -20.87 3.96 -6.34
N ASP A 145 -19.68 4.41 -5.92
CA ASP A 145 -18.49 4.42 -6.77
C ASP A 145 -18.09 2.99 -7.13
N THR A 146 -17.71 2.76 -8.38
CA THR A 146 -17.36 1.42 -8.86
C THR A 146 -15.88 1.16 -8.64
N LYS A 147 -15.54 0.10 -7.90
CA LYS A 147 -14.14 -0.35 -7.80
C LYS A 147 -13.67 -0.93 -9.14
N VAL A 148 -12.66 -0.30 -9.74
CA VAL A 148 -12.05 -0.72 -11.00
C VAL A 148 -11.03 -1.83 -10.77
N GLY A 149 -10.22 -1.68 -9.72
CA GLY A 149 -9.20 -2.66 -9.37
C GLY A 149 -8.40 -2.24 -8.15
N GLU A 150 -7.49 -3.10 -7.74
CA GLU A 150 -6.63 -2.88 -6.58
C GLU A 150 -5.21 -3.40 -6.81
N ALA A 151 -4.27 -2.82 -6.07
CA ALA A 151 -2.94 -3.36 -5.90
C ALA A 151 -2.60 -3.38 -4.41
N THR A 152 -1.90 -4.42 -3.97
CA THR A 152 -1.44 -4.54 -2.59
C THR A 152 0.06 -4.75 -2.52
N PHE A 153 0.66 -4.31 -1.42
CA PHE A 153 2.02 -4.63 -1.08
C PHE A 153 2.25 -4.66 0.43
N ASP A 154 3.21 -5.47 0.85
CA ASP A 154 3.63 -5.50 2.24
C ASP A 154 4.82 -4.56 2.47
N VAL A 155 4.72 -3.73 3.51
CA VAL A 155 5.83 -2.90 4.01
C VAL A 155 6.55 -3.65 5.13
N ILE A 156 5.80 -4.32 6.00
CA ILE A 156 6.34 -5.27 6.99
C ILE A 156 5.66 -6.62 6.69
N PRO A 157 6.41 -7.64 6.26
CA PRO A 157 5.84 -8.90 5.81
C PRO A 157 5.41 -9.80 6.99
N GLU A 158 4.45 -10.68 6.72
CA GLU A 158 4.06 -11.77 7.63
C GLU A 158 5.09 -12.92 7.67
N SER A 159 6.06 -12.93 6.76
CA SER A 159 7.12 -13.95 6.69
C SER A 159 8.35 -13.54 7.49
N LEU A 160 9.01 -14.51 8.13
CA LEU A 160 10.32 -14.29 8.73
C LEU A 160 11.41 -14.02 7.66
N PRO A 161 12.39 -13.14 7.94
CA PRO A 161 12.46 -12.25 9.11
C PRO A 161 11.38 -11.16 9.04
N HIS A 162 10.78 -10.81 10.18
CA HIS A 162 9.77 -9.73 10.30
C HIS A 162 10.40 -8.33 10.22
N ALA A 163 11.26 -8.14 9.23
CA ALA A 163 11.92 -6.89 8.94
C ALA A 163 11.17 -6.14 7.83
N ALA A 164 11.16 -4.81 7.91
CA ALA A 164 10.55 -4.00 6.88
C ALA A 164 11.22 -4.25 5.51
N LYS A 165 10.38 -4.37 4.47
CA LYS A 165 10.82 -4.50 3.07
C LYS A 165 10.83 -3.12 2.43
N ILE A 166 12.02 -2.54 2.33
CA ILE A 166 12.26 -1.27 1.66
C ILE A 166 12.66 -1.57 0.22
N GLU A 167 11.67 -1.64 -0.67
CA GLU A 167 11.88 -1.97 -2.08
C GLU A 167 11.02 -1.06 -2.96
N ASN A 168 11.69 -0.30 -3.83
CA ASN A 168 11.01 0.48 -4.87
C ASN A 168 10.42 -0.47 -5.92
N LYS A 169 9.16 -0.26 -6.28
CA LYS A 169 8.50 -1.11 -7.28
C LYS A 169 7.39 -0.37 -8.00
N THR A 170 7.01 -0.90 -9.14
CA THR A 170 5.82 -0.45 -9.88
C THR A 170 4.66 -1.38 -9.54
N LEU A 171 3.59 -0.81 -9.02
CA LEU A 171 2.31 -1.48 -8.83
C LEU A 171 1.46 -1.28 -10.08
N THR A 172 0.83 -2.34 -10.54
CA THR A 172 0.02 -2.31 -11.77
C THR A 172 -1.42 -2.68 -11.44
N ILE A 173 -2.36 -1.85 -11.90
CA ILE A 173 -3.81 -2.14 -11.83
C ILE A 173 -4.32 -2.27 -13.27
N THR A 174 -4.93 -3.40 -13.59
CA THR A 174 -5.51 -3.67 -14.92
C THR A 174 -6.88 -4.32 -14.79
N ASP A 175 -7.74 -4.11 -15.78
CA ASP A 175 -9.04 -4.77 -15.87
C ASP A 175 -9.34 -5.32 -17.27
N ALA A 176 -10.48 -5.98 -17.42
CA ALA A 176 -10.96 -6.51 -18.69
C ALA A 176 -11.46 -5.43 -19.67
N GLN A 177 -11.68 -4.21 -19.20
CA GLN A 177 -12.21 -3.09 -19.99
C GLN A 177 -11.10 -2.19 -20.57
N GLY A 178 -9.84 -2.56 -20.37
CA GLY A 178 -8.67 -1.93 -20.96
C GLY A 178 -7.99 -0.88 -20.08
N THR A 179 -8.34 -0.80 -18.79
CA THR A 179 -7.62 0.05 -17.84
C THR A 179 -6.22 -0.50 -17.64
N LEU A 180 -5.25 0.41 -17.60
CA LEU A 180 -3.90 0.14 -17.17
C LEU A 180 -3.40 1.33 -16.35
N VAL A 181 -3.11 1.09 -15.09
CA VAL A 181 -2.48 2.05 -14.19
C VAL A 181 -1.13 1.51 -13.75
N GLU A 182 -0.13 2.37 -13.72
CA GLU A 182 1.13 2.12 -13.04
C GLU A 182 1.31 3.16 -11.93
N LEU A 183 1.52 2.69 -10.70
CA LEU A 183 1.88 3.48 -9.53
C LEU A 183 3.31 3.14 -9.15
N LYS A 184 4.20 4.13 -9.09
CA LYS A 184 5.56 3.95 -8.57
C LYS A 184 5.54 4.10 -7.06
N LEU A 185 5.98 3.05 -6.36
CA LEU A 185 6.32 3.08 -4.95
C LEU A 185 7.79 3.42 -4.82
N GLU A 186 8.09 4.51 -4.11
CA GLU A 186 9.45 4.97 -3.85
C GLU A 186 9.64 5.25 -2.36
N PHE A 187 10.61 4.58 -1.72
CA PHE A 187 11.00 4.86 -0.34
C PHE A 187 12.05 5.97 -0.33
N LYS A 188 11.85 6.99 0.52
CA LYS A 188 12.76 8.15 0.60
C LYS A 188 14.17 7.79 1.03
N SER A 189 14.32 6.78 1.90
CA SER A 189 15.63 6.36 2.42
C SER A 189 16.52 5.70 1.35
N ILE A 190 15.98 5.38 0.18
CA ILE A 190 16.71 4.82 -0.97
C ILE A 190 17.34 5.92 -1.85
N GLU A 191 17.20 7.22 -1.52
CA GLU A 191 17.91 8.27 -2.28
C GLU A 191 19.41 7.98 -2.35
N ASN A 192 19.85 7.66 -3.57
CA ASN A 192 21.19 7.22 -3.93
C ASN A 192 22.25 8.14 -3.32
N LYS A 193 23.02 7.64 -2.34
CA LYS A 193 24.42 8.03 -2.21
C LYS A 193 25.17 7.53 -3.44
N ALA A 194 25.01 8.19 -4.58
CA ALA A 194 26.04 8.14 -5.61
C ALA A 194 27.21 8.98 -5.09
N PRO A 195 28.41 8.41 -4.85
CA PRO A 195 29.58 9.24 -4.65
C PRO A 195 29.77 10.07 -5.93
N LYS A 196 29.85 11.40 -5.79
CA LYS A 196 30.30 12.25 -6.89
C LYS A 196 31.69 11.76 -7.32
N PRO A 197 31.95 11.57 -8.63
CA PRO A 197 33.32 11.41 -9.11
C PRO A 197 34.15 12.67 -8.83
#